data_AF-A0A6N4V9E3-F1
#
_entry.id   AF-A0A6N4V9E3-F1
#
_cell.length_a   1.000
_cell.length_b   1.000
_cell.length_c   1.000
_cell.angle_alpha   90.00
_cell.angle_beta   90.00
_cell.angle_gamma   90.00
#
_symmetry.space_group_name_H-M   'P 1'
#
loop_
_entity.id
_entity.type
_entity.pdbx_description
1 polymer ?
#
loop_
_entity_poly.entity_id
_entity_poly.type
_entity_poly.pdbx_seq_one_letter_code
_entity_poly.pdbx_strand_id
1 'polypeptide(L)'
;MFETVAWVLAIWAITVAVVYSANRVVSGPPALTRLPFQSGWLPEEHALSRYHARWYAATLVFLAFDVEMLFMYPWAVVVAELGVSAIVEMFVFLAALFVAVVWAWREGALRWA
;
A
#
# COMPACT_ATOMS: atom_id res chain seq x y z
N MET A 1 -2.88 13.60 31.11
CA MET A 1 -3.40 13.54 29.72
C MET A 1 -2.71 14.55 28.80
N PHE A 2 -2.63 15.85 29.14
CA PHE A 2 -1.93 16.82 28.29
C PHE A 2 -0.40 16.66 28.27
N GLU A 3 0.23 16.32 29.41
CA GLU A 3 1.68 16.10 29.46
C GLU A 3 2.13 14.87 28.67
N THR A 4 1.37 13.77 28.76
CA THR A 4 1.64 12.55 27.98
C THR A 4 1.52 12.83 26.49
N VAL A 5 0.57 13.66 26.07
CA VAL A 5 0.43 14.08 24.67
C VAL A 5 1.60 14.97 24.24
N ALA A 6 2.05 15.90 25.09
CA ALA A 6 3.20 16.75 24.81
C ALA A 6 4.50 15.96 24.61
N TRP A 7 4.74 14.94 25.45
CA TRP A 7 5.90 14.05 25.29
C TRP A 7 5.84 13.22 24.02
N VAL A 8 4.67 12.69 23.66
CA VAL A 8 4.48 11.95 22.41
C VAL A 8 4.77 12.84 21.20
N LEU A 9 4.27 14.08 21.20
CA LEU A 9 4.52 15.04 20.13
C LEU A 9 5.99 15.44 20.04
N ALA A 10 6.66 15.65 21.18
CA ALA A 10 8.08 15.99 21.23
C ALA A 10 8.95 14.86 20.67
N ILE A 11 8.67 13.61 21.06
CA ILE A 11 9.37 12.43 20.53
C ILE A 11 9.18 12.36 19.01
N TRP A 12 7.94 12.51 18.52
CA TRP A 12 7.65 12.51 17.07
C TRP A 12 8.43 13.58 16.31
N ALA A 13 8.43 14.82 16.83
CA ALA A 13 9.14 15.94 16.22
C ALA A 13 10.66 15.69 16.18
N ILE A 14 11.23 15.14 17.26
CA ILE A 14 12.64 14.79 17.34
C ILE A 14 12.98 13.69 16.33
N THR A 15 12.18 12.63 16.25
CA THR A 15 12.40 11.54 15.28
C THR A 15 12.39 12.06 13.85
N VAL A 16 11.42 12.90 13.48
CA VAL A 16 11.36 13.52 12.14
C VAL A 16 12.59 14.39 11.88
N ALA A 17 13.00 15.22 12.84
CA ALA A 17 14.16 16.10 12.71
C ALA A 17 15.46 15.30 12.54
N VAL A 18 15.63 14.21 13.29
CA VAL A 18 16.80 13.32 13.20
C VAL A 18 16.82 12.61 11.84
N VAL A 19 15.70 12.04 11.40
CA VAL A 19 15.64 11.35 10.09
C VAL A 19 15.90 12.33 8.95
N TYR A 20 15.32 13.53 9.00
CA TYR A 20 15.52 14.55 7.97
C TYR A 20 16.96 15.06 7.93
N SER A 21 17.57 15.31 9.09
CA SER A 21 18.97 15.74 9.17
C SER A 21 19.94 14.65 8.73
N ALA A 22 19.70 13.39 9.11
CA ALA A 22 20.44 12.24 8.61
C ALA A 22 20.31 12.11 7.09
N ASN A 23 19.11 12.24 6.53
CA ASN A 23 18.91 12.21 5.08
C ASN A 23 19.68 13.32 4.37
N ARG A 24 19.69 14.55 4.91
CA ARG A 24 20.48 15.67 4.35
C ARG A 24 21.99 15.41 4.31
N VAL A 25 22.51 14.70 5.31
CA VAL A 25 23.95 14.39 5.41
C VAL A 25 24.32 13.17 4.56
N VAL A 26 23.42 12.19 4.45
CA VAL A 26 23.64 10.92 3.74
C VAL A 26 23.26 11.01 2.25
N SER A 27 22.37 11.92 1.87
CA SER A 27 21.99 12.10 0.46
C SER A 27 23.22 12.48 -0.36
N GLY A 28 23.67 11.55 -1.19
CA GLY A 28 24.83 11.70 -2.07
C GLY A 28 24.64 12.77 -3.15
N PRO A 29 25.65 12.96 -4.03
CA PRO A 29 25.66 14.02 -5.04
C PRO A 29 24.40 14.01 -5.93
N PRO A 30 23.99 15.18 -6.47
CA PRO A 30 22.77 15.30 -7.24
C PRO A 30 22.79 14.43 -8.51
N ALA A 31 21.60 13.86 -8.78
CA ALA A 31 21.10 13.20 -9.99
C ALA A 31 22.12 12.58 -10.98
N LEU A 32 22.05 11.25 -11.09
CA LEU A 32 22.38 10.41 -12.25
C LEU A 32 23.36 11.05 -13.24
N THR A 33 24.67 10.82 -13.06
CA THR A 33 25.73 11.22 -14.00
C THR A 33 25.58 10.56 -15.39
N ARG A 34 24.68 9.57 -15.51
CA ARG A 34 24.26 8.97 -16.77
C ARG A 34 22.75 9.12 -16.93
N LEU A 35 22.35 9.76 -18.02
CA LEU A 35 20.96 9.83 -18.43
C LEU A 35 20.45 8.41 -18.81
N PRO A 36 19.16 8.10 -18.57
CA PRO A 36 18.51 6.91 -19.10
C PRO A 36 18.76 6.76 -20.61
N PHE A 37 19.09 5.55 -21.04
CA PHE A 37 19.34 5.26 -22.46
C PHE A 37 18.02 5.27 -23.23
N GLN A 38 17.68 6.38 -23.89
CA GLN A 38 16.52 6.49 -24.81
C GLN A 38 16.92 6.41 -26.29
N SER A 39 17.78 5.46 -26.66
CA SER A 39 18.20 5.28 -28.07
C SER A 39 18.78 6.54 -28.74
N GLY A 40 19.35 7.47 -27.96
CA GLY A 40 19.93 8.74 -28.44
C GLY A 40 19.12 10.00 -28.12
N TRP A 41 17.90 9.88 -27.59
CA TRP A 41 17.09 11.04 -27.16
C TRP A 41 17.43 11.46 -25.73
N LEU A 42 17.30 12.76 -25.44
CA LEU A 42 17.37 13.24 -24.05
C LEU A 42 16.04 12.93 -23.34
N PRO A 43 16.06 12.48 -22.08
CA PRO A 43 14.83 12.26 -21.33
C PRO A 43 14.03 13.56 -21.19
N GLU A 44 12.80 13.57 -21.69
CA GLU A 44 11.88 14.70 -21.57
C GLU A 44 11.08 14.67 -20.25
N GLU A 45 10.91 13.47 -19.68
CA GLU A 45 10.15 13.25 -18.43
C GLU A 45 11.06 12.94 -17.25
N HIS A 46 10.57 13.29 -16.04
CA HIS A 46 11.26 12.96 -14.80
C HIS A 46 11.26 11.44 -14.56
N ALA A 47 12.36 10.90 -14.02
CA ALA A 47 12.50 9.45 -13.75
C ALA A 47 11.45 8.88 -12.79
N LEU A 48 10.79 9.74 -12.01
CA LEU A 48 9.71 9.38 -11.09
C LEU A 48 8.33 9.82 -11.59
N SER A 49 8.22 10.25 -12.86
CA SER A 49 6.95 10.45 -13.54
C SER A 49 6.17 9.14 -13.42
N ARG A 50 5.12 9.15 -12.60
CA ARG A 50 4.31 7.95 -12.34
C ARG A 50 3.49 7.70 -13.59
N TYR A 51 4.07 6.94 -14.51
CA TYR A 51 3.64 6.94 -15.90
C TYR A 51 2.16 6.56 -16.04
N HIS A 52 1.60 5.68 -15.20
CA HIS A 52 0.18 5.32 -15.29
C HIS A 52 -0.51 5.07 -13.93
N ALA A 53 -1.65 5.73 -13.71
CA ALA A 53 -2.51 5.53 -12.53
C ALA A 53 -3.09 4.10 -12.41
N ARG A 54 -3.07 3.33 -13.51
CA ARG A 54 -3.62 1.97 -13.60
C ARG A 54 -3.04 0.99 -12.57
N TRP A 55 -1.78 1.18 -12.17
CA TRP A 55 -1.12 0.30 -11.20
C TRP A 55 -1.67 0.45 -9.79
N TYR A 56 -2.18 1.64 -9.43
CA TYR A 56 -2.68 1.88 -8.08
C TYR A 56 -3.90 1.04 -7.75
N ALA A 57 -4.88 0.97 -8.66
CA ALA A 57 -6.10 0.21 -8.40
C ALA A 57 -5.80 -1.29 -8.24
N ALA A 58 -4.91 -1.84 -9.09
CA ALA A 58 -4.46 -3.22 -8.96
C ALA A 58 -3.75 -3.48 -7.61
N THR A 59 -2.86 -2.57 -7.18
CA THR A 59 -2.18 -2.68 -5.88
C THR A 59 -3.14 -2.59 -4.70
N LEU A 60 -4.12 -1.69 -4.75
CA LEU A 60 -5.10 -1.55 -3.66
C LEU A 60 -6.01 -2.78 -3.53
N VAL A 61 -6.45 -3.34 -4.66
CA VAL A 61 -7.21 -4.59 -4.66
C VAL A 61 -6.37 -5.75 -4.12
N PHE A 62 -5.11 -5.86 -4.56
CA PHE A 62 -4.17 -6.87 -4.04
C PHE A 62 -3.97 -6.73 -2.53
N LEU A 63 -3.72 -5.51 -2.04
CA LEU A 63 -3.51 -5.23 -0.62
C LEU A 63 -4.75 -5.58 0.22
N ALA A 64 -5.95 -5.27 -0.27
CA ALA A 64 -7.19 -5.65 0.40
C ALA A 64 -7.32 -7.17 0.53
N PHE A 65 -7.04 -7.91 -0.55
CA PHE A 65 -7.04 -9.38 -0.53
C PHE A 65 -5.97 -9.98 0.39
N ASP A 66 -4.79 -9.37 0.46
CA ASP A 66 -3.70 -9.86 1.33
C ASP A 66 -4.07 -9.71 2.81
N VAL A 67 -4.70 -8.58 3.18
CA VAL A 67 -5.23 -8.35 4.52
C VAL A 67 -6.38 -9.32 4.85
N GLU A 68 -7.20 -9.71 3.88
CA GLU A 68 -8.24 -10.73 4.07
C GLU A 68 -7.66 -12.06 4.57
N MET A 69 -6.52 -12.49 4.02
CA MET A 69 -5.87 -13.74 4.42
C MET A 69 -5.44 -13.72 5.89
N LEU A 70 -5.07 -12.54 6.42
CA LEU A 70 -4.76 -12.38 7.84
C LEU A 70 -5.95 -12.76 8.73
N PHE A 71 -7.18 -12.50 8.29
CA PHE A 71 -8.40 -12.89 9.01
C PHE A 71 -8.78 -14.35 8.77
N MET A 72 -8.50 -14.89 7.59
CA MET A 72 -8.76 -16.30 7.28
C MET A 72 -7.90 -17.26 8.09
N TYR A 73 -6.64 -16.93 8.37
CA TYR A 73 -5.74 -17.81 9.13
C TYR A 73 -6.26 -18.19 10.52
N PRO A 74 -6.60 -17.25 11.43
CA PRO A 74 -7.14 -17.61 12.73
C PRO A 74 -8.50 -18.29 12.60
N TRP A 75 -9.36 -17.82 11.69
CA TRP A 75 -10.67 -18.45 11.46
C TRP A 75 -10.55 -19.92 11.07
N ALA A 76 -9.62 -20.27 10.17
CA ALA A 76 -9.42 -21.64 9.71
C ALA A 76 -9.04 -22.61 10.84
N VAL A 77 -8.43 -22.09 11.92
CA VAL A 77 -8.07 -22.89 13.11
C VAL A 77 -9.29 -23.14 13.99
N VAL A 78 -10.20 -22.16 14.14
CA VAL A 78 -11.32 -22.22 15.12
C VAL A 78 -12.67 -22.61 14.50
N VAL A 79 -12.78 -22.68 13.18
CA VAL A 79 -14.05 -22.93 12.47
C VAL A 79 -14.74 -24.24 12.88
N ALA A 80 -13.96 -25.28 13.21
CA ALA A 80 -14.50 -26.57 13.65
C ALA A 80 -15.22 -26.48 15.01
N GLU A 81 -14.81 -25.56 15.87
CA GLU A 81 -15.40 -25.34 17.21
C GLU A 81 -16.61 -24.39 17.14
N LEU A 82 -16.55 -23.38 16.27
CA LEU A 82 -17.62 -22.39 16.10
C LEU A 82 -18.79 -22.91 15.26
N GLY A 83 -18.55 -23.91 14.41
CA GLY A 83 -19.59 -24.54 13.59
C GLY A 83 -20.08 -23.66 12.43
N VAL A 84 -21.33 -23.86 12.01
CA VAL A 84 -21.87 -23.32 10.75
C VAL A 84 -21.97 -21.79 10.72
N SER A 85 -22.17 -21.13 11.88
CA SER A 85 -22.23 -19.67 11.94
C SER A 85 -20.93 -19.02 11.46
N ALA A 86 -19.78 -19.51 11.92
CA ALA A 86 -18.47 -19.03 11.50
C ALA A 86 -18.21 -19.24 10.00
N ILE A 87 -18.77 -20.30 9.41
CA ILE A 87 -18.69 -20.51 7.96
C ILE A 87 -19.47 -19.41 7.23
N VAL A 88 -20.72 -19.16 7.65
CA VAL A 88 -21.56 -18.12 7.02
C VAL A 88 -20.93 -16.74 7.15
N GLU A 89 -20.44 -16.39 8.34
CA GLU A 89 -19.77 -15.10 8.59
C GLU A 89 -18.55 -14.90 7.69
N MET A 90 -17.70 -15.92 7.52
CA MET A 90 -16.54 -15.85 6.64
C MET A 90 -16.94 -15.68 5.17
N PHE A 91 -17.97 -16.39 4.70
CA PHE A 91 -18.45 -16.21 3.33
C PHE A 91 -19.11 -14.85 3.10
N VAL A 92 -19.79 -14.28 4.11
CA VAL A 92 -20.32 -12.90 4.04
C VAL A 92 -19.17 -11.88 3.96
N PHE A 93 -18.11 -12.10 4.73
CA PHE A 93 -16.90 -11.27 4.71
C PHE A 93 -16.21 -11.31 3.33
N LEU A 94 -15.95 -12.52 2.81
CA LEU A 94 -15.41 -12.73 1.46
C LEU A 94 -16.30 -12.11 0.37
N ALA A 95 -17.63 -12.20 0.51
CA ALA A 95 -18.56 -11.61 -0.44
C ALA A 95 -18.46 -10.08 -0.47
N ALA A 96 -18.28 -9.43 0.68
CA ALA A 96 -18.08 -7.98 0.74
C ALA A 96 -16.83 -7.54 -0.04
N LEU A 97 -15.73 -8.28 0.08
CA LEU A 97 -14.51 -8.00 -0.69
C LEU A 97 -14.71 -8.32 -2.18
N PHE A 98 -15.44 -9.38 -2.51
CA PHE A 98 -15.79 -9.70 -3.90
C PHE A 98 -16.58 -8.58 -4.58
N VAL A 99 -17.48 -7.88 -3.87
CA VAL A 99 -18.19 -6.70 -4.40
C VAL A 99 -17.19 -5.60 -4.81
N ALA A 100 -16.15 -5.34 -4.01
CA ALA A 100 -15.13 -4.35 -4.34
C ALA A 100 -14.37 -4.71 -5.63
N VAL A 101 -14.07 -5.99 -5.83
CA VAL A 101 -13.40 -6.50 -7.04
C VAL A 101 -14.29 -6.35 -8.27
N VAL A 102 -15.57 -6.74 -8.15
CA VAL A 102 -16.54 -6.58 -9.24
C VAL A 102 -16.68 -5.10 -9.61
N TRP A 103 -16.71 -4.21 -8.62
CA TRP A 103 -16.73 -2.76 -8.86
C TRP A 103 -15.46 -2.30 -9.59
N ALA A 104 -14.27 -2.70 -9.14
CA ALA A 104 -13.01 -2.34 -9.77
C ALA A 104 -12.92 -2.85 -11.22
N TRP A 105 -13.45 -4.05 -11.49
CA TRP A 105 -13.55 -4.59 -12.85
C TRP A 105 -14.46 -3.72 -13.72
N ARG A 106 -15.64 -3.34 -13.21
CA ARG A 106 -16.56 -2.45 -13.94
C ARG A 106 -15.94 -1.10 -14.28
N GLU A 107 -15.12 -0.55 -13.39
CA GLU A 107 -14.40 0.72 -13.61
C GLU A 107 -13.22 0.58 -14.59
N GLY A 108 -12.95 -0.64 -15.07
CA GLY A 108 -11.87 -0.90 -16.01
C GLY A 108 -10.48 -0.88 -15.38
N ALA A 109 -10.39 -0.95 -14.03
CA ALA A 109 -9.11 -1.04 -13.32
C ALA A 109 -8.27 -2.26 -13.74
N LEU A 110 -8.94 -3.30 -14.26
CA LEU A 110 -8.32 -4.55 -14.72
C LEU A 110 -8.16 -4.60 -16.25
N ARG A 111 -8.34 -3.50 -16.98
CA ARG A 111 -8.14 -3.46 -18.43
C ARG A 111 -6.68 -3.21 -18.78
N TRP A 112 -6.10 -4.13 -19.55
CA TRP A 112 -4.69 -4.12 -19.95
C TRP A 112 -4.45 -3.74 -21.42
N ALA A 113 -5.53 -3.40 -22.15
CA ALA A 113 -5.54 -2.96 -23.54
C ALA A 113 -6.36 -1.67 -23.71
#